data_AF-A0A6M3WWI4-F1
#
_entry.id   AF-A0A6M3WWI4-F1
#
_cell.length_a   1.000
_cell.length_b   1.000
_cell.length_c   1.000
_cell.angle_alpha   90.00
_cell.angle_beta   90.00
_cell.angle_gamma   90.00
#
_symmetry.space_group_name_H-M   'P 1'
#
loop_
_entity.id
_entity.type
_entity.pdbx_description
1 polymer ?
#
loop_
_entity_poly.entity_id
_entity_poly.type
_entity_poly.pdbx_seq_one_letter_code
_entity_poly.pdbx_strand_id
1 'polypeptide(L)'
;MFQNFLTLNRPISPHLTIYTSNQSSLFSIWHRISGVLLLLFIAIKLIYINNLGLCGIQSWFFTIDLKTIRIVFLFLTLIILYHLLNGIRHIFWDLGFLLNKIYFIYFTYLVLFLFFLLIKNF
;
A
#
# COMPACT_ATOMS: atom_id res chain seq x y z
N MET A 1 30.67 -1.49 18.81
CA MET A 1 29.45 -1.83 19.60
C MET A 1 28.78 -3.11 19.09
N PHE A 2 28.44 -3.22 17.79
CA PHE A 2 27.80 -4.44 17.23
C PHE A 2 28.67 -5.70 17.25
N GLN A 3 29.99 -5.58 17.04
CA GLN A 3 30.91 -6.73 17.11
C GLN A 3 30.92 -7.45 18.46
N ASN A 4 30.69 -6.73 19.56
CA ASN A 4 30.62 -7.33 20.90
C ASN A 4 29.33 -8.15 21.10
N PHE A 5 28.25 -7.85 20.35
CA PHE A 5 26.99 -8.57 20.45
C PHE A 5 27.07 -9.95 19.78
N LEU A 6 27.73 -10.00 18.61
CA LEU A 6 27.93 -11.23 17.84
C LEU A 6 28.91 -12.18 18.53
N THR A 7 29.96 -11.65 19.15
CA THR A 7 30.98 -12.45 19.85
C THR A 7 30.50 -13.02 21.18
N LEU A 8 29.50 -12.40 21.82
CA LEU A 8 28.98 -12.82 23.13
C LEU A 8 27.73 -13.70 23.05
N ASN A 9 27.34 -14.20 21.86
CA ASN A 9 26.15 -15.03 21.63
C ASN A 9 24.88 -14.50 22.34
N ARG A 10 24.72 -13.18 22.37
CA ARG A 10 23.57 -12.57 23.07
C ARG A 10 22.30 -12.77 22.24
N PRO A 11 21.25 -13.41 22.79
CA PRO A 11 20.01 -13.60 22.06
C PRO A 11 19.31 -12.27 21.84
N ILE A 12 18.62 -12.17 20.69
CA ILE A 12 17.74 -11.03 20.39
C ILE A 12 16.41 -11.31 21.09
N SER A 13 15.92 -10.35 21.87
CA SER A 13 14.62 -10.47 22.51
C SER A 13 13.51 -10.62 21.46
N PRO A 14 12.48 -11.43 21.71
CA PRO A 14 11.33 -11.51 20.82
C PRO A 14 10.68 -10.13 20.70
N HIS A 15 10.25 -9.76 19.49
CA HIS A 15 9.71 -8.43 19.20
C HIS A 15 8.40 -8.57 18.42
N LEU A 16 8.44 -8.82 17.10
CA LEU A 16 7.24 -8.93 16.27
C LEU A 16 6.30 -10.06 16.72
N THR A 17 6.85 -11.14 17.27
CA THR A 17 6.08 -12.32 17.70
C THR A 17 5.29 -12.10 18.99
N ILE A 18 5.69 -11.13 19.83
CA ILE A 18 5.03 -10.82 21.10
C ILE A 18 4.39 -9.43 21.13
N TYR A 19 4.61 -8.61 20.09
CA TYR A 19 4.11 -7.25 20.01
C TYR A 19 2.60 -7.24 19.69
N THR A 20 1.83 -6.50 20.48
CA THR A 20 0.41 -6.26 20.20
C THR A 20 0.26 -5.26 19.06
N SER A 21 -0.34 -5.69 17.95
CA SER A 21 -0.50 -4.85 16.76
C SER A 21 -1.33 -3.60 17.04
N ASN A 22 -0.68 -2.43 16.99
CA ASN A 22 -1.34 -1.15 17.10
C ASN A 22 -1.75 -0.62 15.72
N GLN A 23 -2.80 0.19 15.69
CA GLN A 23 -3.35 0.73 14.45
C GLN A 23 -2.31 1.50 13.62
N SER A 24 -1.44 2.27 14.28
CA SER A 24 -0.32 2.98 13.64
C SER A 24 0.67 2.04 12.95
N SER A 25 1.05 0.93 13.62
CA SER A 25 1.97 -0.07 13.07
C SER A 25 1.37 -0.76 11.83
N LEU A 26 0.07 -1.10 11.88
CA LEU A 26 -0.63 -1.71 10.77
C LEU A 26 -0.70 -0.77 9.56
N PHE A 27 -1.11 0.49 9.76
CA PHE A 27 -1.16 1.46 8.66
C PHE A 27 0.23 1.75 8.07
N SER A 28 1.30 1.69 8.86
CA SER A 28 2.65 1.82 8.32
C SER A 28 3.04 0.65 7.44
N ILE A 29 2.76 -0.59 7.86
CA ILE A 29 3.03 -1.80 7.08
C ILE A 29 2.24 -1.79 5.78
N TRP A 30 0.93 -1.50 5.86
CA TRP A 30 0.07 -1.42 4.68
C TRP A 30 0.48 -0.29 3.73
N HIS A 31 1.00 0.84 4.22
CA HIS A 31 1.57 1.88 3.35
C HIS A 31 2.73 1.36 2.50
N ARG A 32 3.63 0.59 3.12
CA ARG A 32 4.77 -0.01 2.43
C ARG A 32 4.32 -1.05 1.42
N ILE A 33 3.43 -1.96 1.82
CA ILE A 33 2.90 -3.00 0.93
C ILE A 33 2.19 -2.36 -0.29
N SER A 34 1.29 -1.40 -0.05
CA SER A 34 0.62 -0.67 -1.14
C SER A 34 1.61 0.03 -2.07
N GLY A 35 2.67 0.64 -1.54
CA GLY A 35 3.71 1.27 -2.36
C GLY A 35 4.45 0.29 -3.26
N VAL A 36 4.81 -0.89 -2.72
CA VAL A 36 5.44 -1.96 -3.52
C VAL A 36 4.50 -2.47 -4.61
N LEU A 37 3.21 -2.68 -4.29
CA LEU A 37 2.21 -3.12 -5.27
C LEU A 37 2.02 -2.08 -6.39
N LEU A 38 1.99 -0.79 -6.05
CA LEU A 38 1.89 0.29 -7.04
C LEU A 38 3.13 0.36 -7.93
N LEU A 39 4.33 0.20 -7.36
CA LEU A 39 5.57 0.15 -8.12
C LEU A 39 5.58 -1.01 -9.12
N LEU A 40 5.18 -2.21 -8.67
CA LEU A 40 5.05 -3.38 -9.54
C LEU A 40 4.03 -3.14 -10.65
N PHE A 41 2.89 -2.54 -10.34
CA PHE A 41 1.88 -2.20 -11.35
C PHE A 41 2.41 -1.23 -12.40
N ILE A 42 3.14 -0.19 -11.99
CA ILE A 42 3.80 0.75 -12.90
C ILE A 42 4.82 0.03 -13.78
N ALA A 43 5.66 -0.84 -13.20
CA ALA A 43 6.66 -1.59 -13.95
C ALA A 43 6.01 -2.51 -15.01
N ILE A 44 4.97 -3.25 -14.65
CA ILE A 44 4.21 -4.10 -15.59
C ILE A 44 3.60 -3.25 -16.72
N LYS A 45 3.01 -2.10 -16.37
CA LYS A 45 2.40 -1.19 -17.35
C LYS A 45 3.44 -0.62 -18.33
N LEU A 46 4.63 -0.27 -17.85
CA LEU A 46 5.73 0.21 -18.71
C LEU A 46 6.21 -0.86 -19.69
N ILE A 47 6.39 -2.10 -19.21
CA ILE A 47 6.75 -3.24 -20.07
C ILE A 47 5.67 -3.47 -21.12
N TYR A 48 4.40 -3.41 -20.73
CA TYR A 48 3.28 -3.55 -21.66
C TYR A 48 3.27 -2.47 -22.73
N ILE A 49 3.41 -1.19 -22.37
CA ILE A 49 3.45 -0.08 -23.32
C ILE A 49 4.63 -0.24 -24.30
N ASN A 50 5.79 -0.67 -23.81
CA ASN A 50 6.95 -0.93 -24.65
C ASN A 50 6.66 -2.07 -25.67
N ASN A 51 6.06 -3.17 -25.21
CA ASN A 51 5.69 -4.28 -26.09
C ASN A 51 4.63 -3.89 -27.12
N LEU A 52 3.65 -3.05 -26.75
CA LEU A 52 2.66 -2.52 -27.69
C LEU A 52 3.32 -1.70 -28.81
N GLY A 53 4.31 -0.86 -28.48
CA GLY A 53 5.04 -0.07 -29.47
C GLY A 53 5.89 -0.90 -30.42
N LEU A 54 6.41 -2.04 -29.96
CA LEU A 54 7.29 -2.92 -30.74
C LEU A 54 6.54 -3.98 -31.55
N CYS A 55 5.47 -4.56 -31.00
CA CYS A 55 4.81 -5.74 -31.55
C CYS A 55 3.31 -5.54 -31.85
N GLY A 56 2.75 -4.35 -31.59
CA GLY A 56 1.32 -4.08 -31.74
C GLY A 56 0.48 -4.71 -30.62
N ILE A 57 -0.86 -4.64 -30.77
CA ILE A 57 -1.78 -5.19 -29.77
C ILE A 57 -1.67 -6.72 -29.75
N GLN A 58 -1.36 -7.29 -28.59
CA GLN A 58 -1.31 -8.75 -28.41
C GLN A 58 -2.71 -9.31 -28.13
N SER A 59 -3.05 -10.42 -28.76
CA SER A 59 -4.40 -11.01 -28.75
C SER A 59 -4.89 -11.48 -27.36
N TRP A 60 -3.98 -11.66 -26.40
CA TRP A 60 -4.29 -12.18 -25.06
C TRP A 60 -5.12 -11.22 -24.21
N PHE A 61 -5.22 -9.93 -24.57
CA PHE A 61 -6.11 -9.00 -23.89
C PHE A 61 -7.59 -9.24 -24.20
N PHE A 62 -7.91 -9.88 -25.34
CA PHE A 62 -9.30 -10.11 -25.75
C PHE A 62 -9.95 -11.30 -25.04
N THR A 63 -9.21 -12.05 -24.23
CA THR A 63 -9.73 -13.22 -23.50
C THR A 63 -10.12 -12.92 -22.05
N ILE A 64 -9.89 -11.69 -21.58
CA ILE A 64 -10.19 -11.30 -20.20
C ILE A 64 -11.62 -10.75 -20.12
N ASP A 65 -12.47 -11.40 -19.33
CA ASP A 65 -13.86 -10.96 -19.13
C ASP A 65 -13.94 -9.58 -18.47
N LEU A 66 -14.86 -8.74 -18.96
CA LEU A 66 -15.10 -7.38 -18.44
C LEU A 66 -15.30 -7.31 -16.92
N LYS A 67 -15.90 -8.35 -16.32
CA LYS A 67 -16.09 -8.46 -14.87
C LYS A 67 -14.74 -8.49 -14.13
N THR A 68 -13.80 -9.27 -14.63
CA THR A 68 -12.46 -9.41 -14.01
C THR A 68 -11.68 -8.10 -14.12
N ILE A 69 -11.75 -7.42 -15.28
CA ILE A 69 -11.16 -6.10 -15.50
C ILE A 69 -11.72 -5.09 -14.50
N ARG A 70 -13.05 -5.07 -14.31
CA ARG A 70 -13.71 -4.16 -13.36
C ARG A 70 -13.24 -4.39 -11.93
N ILE A 71 -13.11 -5.64 -11.50
CA ILE A 71 -12.64 -6.00 -10.16
C ILE A 71 -11.18 -5.58 -9.96
N VAL A 72 -10.31 -5.86 -10.93
CA VAL A 72 -8.89 -5.47 -10.87
C VAL A 72 -8.77 -3.94 -10.77
N PHE A 73 -9.56 -3.21 -11.55
CA PHE A 73 -9.58 -1.75 -11.51
C PHE A 73 -10.10 -1.20 -10.17
N LEU A 74 -11.12 -1.83 -9.58
CA LEU A 74 -11.59 -1.50 -8.24
C LEU A 74 -10.49 -1.70 -7.18
N PHE A 75 -9.80 -2.85 -7.19
CA PHE A 75 -8.70 -3.10 -6.26
C PHE A 75 -7.54 -2.10 -6.44
N LEU A 76 -7.17 -1.83 -7.68
CA LEU A 76 -6.11 -0.86 -7.98
C LEU A 76 -6.47 0.54 -7.47
N THR A 77 -7.69 1.00 -7.71
CA THR A 77 -8.15 2.32 -7.25
C THR A 77 -8.18 2.42 -5.72
N LEU A 78 -8.61 1.35 -5.02
CA LEU A 78 -8.54 1.29 -3.55
C LEU A 78 -7.10 1.38 -3.03
N ILE A 79 -6.15 0.66 -3.64
CA ILE A 79 -4.73 0.68 -3.26
C ILE A 79 -4.12 2.08 -3.49
N ILE A 80 -4.40 2.69 -4.64
CA ILE A 80 -3.95 4.06 -4.97
C ILE A 80 -4.49 5.05 -3.92
N LEU A 81 -5.80 5.02 -3.67
CA LEU A 81 -6.46 5.92 -2.74
C LEU A 81 -5.87 5.80 -1.34
N TYR A 82 -5.71 4.56 -0.85
CA TYR A 82 -5.09 4.30 0.44
C TYR A 82 -3.66 4.83 0.52
N HIS A 83 -2.81 4.47 -0.45
CA HIS A 83 -1.41 4.86 -0.45
C HIS A 83 -1.24 6.37 -0.48
N LEU A 84 -2.05 7.06 -1.30
CA LEU A 84 -2.04 8.51 -1.43
C LEU A 84 -2.50 9.20 -0.13
N LEU A 85 -3.64 8.80 0.43
CA LEU A 85 -4.14 9.39 1.68
C LEU A 85 -3.17 9.18 2.83
N ASN A 86 -2.59 7.98 2.93
CA ASN A 86 -1.64 7.67 3.99
C ASN A 86 -0.30 8.38 3.77
N GLY A 87 0.13 8.56 2.52
CA GLY A 87 1.29 9.36 2.16
C GLY A 87 1.12 10.84 2.52
N ILE A 88 -0.05 11.43 2.24
CA ILE A 88 -0.39 12.80 2.67
C ILE A 88 -0.31 12.91 4.20
N ARG A 89 -0.85 11.93 4.92
CA ARG A 89 -0.76 11.89 6.39
C ARG A 89 0.70 11.83 6.87
N HIS A 90 1.55 11.05 6.20
CA HIS A 90 2.98 11.00 6.50
C HIS A 90 3.66 12.36 6.28
N ILE A 91 3.37 13.06 5.18
CA ILE A 91 3.88 14.41 4.92
C ILE A 91 3.46 15.37 6.04
N PHE A 92 2.19 15.33 6.48
CA PHE A 92 1.76 16.16 7.62
C PHE A 92 2.52 15.82 8.92
N TRP A 93 2.78 14.54 9.18
CA TRP A 93 3.56 14.12 10.34
C TRP A 93 5.02 14.58 10.27
N ASP A 94 5.65 14.51 9.09
CA ASP A 94 7.02 14.98 8.89
C ASP A 94 7.14 16.50 9.08
N LEU A 95 6.06 17.23 8.81
CA LEU A 95 5.92 18.67 9.09
C LEU A 95 5.54 18.98 10.55
N GLY A 96 5.32 17.97 11.40
CA GLY A 96 4.97 18.12 12.81
C GLY A 96 3.47 18.34 13.10
N PHE A 97 2.59 18.15 12.12
CA PHE A 97 1.14 18.27 12.27
C PHE A 97 0.45 16.92 12.58
N LEU A 98 -0.77 16.98 13.14
CA LEU A 98 -1.66 15.81 13.34
C LEU A 98 -1.05 14.63 14.14
N LEU A 99 -0.17 14.92 15.09
CA LEU A 99 0.56 13.91 15.87
C LEU A 99 -0.26 13.25 17.00
N ASN A 100 -1.40 13.83 17.38
CA ASN A 100 -2.26 13.27 18.41
C ASN A 100 -3.04 12.04 17.89
N LYS A 101 -3.22 11.03 18.74
CA LYS A 101 -3.94 9.78 18.45
C LYS A 101 -5.36 10.02 17.93
N ILE A 102 -6.04 11.09 18.36
CA ILE A 102 -7.41 11.38 17.90
C ILE A 102 -7.48 11.61 16.38
N TYR A 103 -6.46 12.24 15.79
CA TYR A 103 -6.39 12.47 14.35
C TYR A 103 -6.22 11.16 13.57
N PHE A 104 -5.58 10.16 14.19
CA PHE A 104 -5.45 8.82 13.61
C PHE A 104 -6.82 8.12 13.49
N ILE A 105 -7.68 8.30 14.49
CA ILE A 105 -9.05 7.77 14.49
C ILE A 105 -9.87 8.43 13.39
N TYR A 106 -9.84 9.77 13.29
CA TYR A 106 -10.53 10.49 12.21
C TYR A 106 -10.04 10.09 10.82
N PHE A 107 -8.73 9.95 10.66
CA PHE A 107 -8.14 9.46 9.41
C PHE A 107 -8.65 8.07 9.03
N THR A 108 -8.79 7.18 10.01
CA THR A 108 -9.31 5.83 9.78
C THR A 108 -10.75 5.87 9.27
N TYR A 109 -11.62 6.65 9.93
CA TYR A 109 -13.00 6.80 9.48
C TYR A 109 -13.09 7.44 8.09
N LEU A 110 -12.24 8.42 7.79
CA LEU A 110 -12.15 9.05 6.47
C LEU A 110 -11.81 8.02 5.38
N VAL A 111 -10.78 7.19 5.60
CA VAL A 111 -10.39 6.14 4.64
C VAL A 111 -11.51 5.14 4.43
N LEU A 112 -12.14 4.66 5.50
CA LEU A 112 -13.26 3.71 5.40
C LEU A 112 -14.47 4.31 4.67
N PHE A 113 -14.79 5.56 4.93
CA PHE A 113 -15.88 6.27 4.26
C PHE A 113 -15.61 6.41 2.76
N LEU A 114 -14.40 6.82 2.37
CA LEU A 114 -14.02 6.94 0.95
C LEU A 114 -13.99 5.58 0.25
N PHE A 115 -13.55 4.53 0.94
CA PHE A 115 -13.63 3.16 0.43
C PHE A 115 -15.06 2.73 0.18
N PHE A 116 -15.96 2.98 1.14
CA PHE A 116 -17.37 2.66 0.98
C PHE A 116 -18.00 3.39 -0.20
N LEU A 117 -17.75 4.70 -0.35
CA LEU A 117 -18.22 5.48 -1.49
C LEU A 117 -17.71 4.92 -2.82
N LEU A 118 -16.43 4.55 -2.86
CA LEU A 118 -15.81 4.01 -4.06
C LEU A 118 -16.41 2.65 -4.43
N ILE A 119 -16.56 1.74 -3.46
CA ILE A 119 -17.17 0.41 -3.69
C ILE A 119 -18.63 0.55 -4.14
N LYS A 120 -19.40 1.47 -3.55
CA LYS A 120 -20.81 1.70 -3.93
C LYS A 120 -20.97 2.11 -5.39
N ASN A 121 -19.98 2.81 -5.95
CA ASN A 121 -20.03 3.35 -7.31
C ASN A 121 -19.54 2.38 -8.38
N PHE A 122 -19.08 1.18 -7.99
CA PHE A 122 -18.63 0.13 -8.91
C PHE A 122 -19.69 -0.96 -9.03
#